data_AF-A0A839JHT0-F1
#
_entry.id   AF-A0A839JHT0-F1
#
_cell.length_a   1.000
_cell.length_b   1.000
_cell.length_c   1.000
_cell.angle_alpha   90.00
_cell.angle_beta   90.00
_cell.angle_gamma   90.00
#
_symmetry.space_group_name_H-M   'P 1'
#
loop_
_entity.id
_entity.type
_entity.pdbx_description
1 polymer ?
#
loop_
_entity_poly.entity_id
_entity_poly.type
_entity_poly.pdbx_seq_one_letter_code
_entity_poly.pdbx_strand_id
1 'polypeptide(L)'
;MTTDFKSPVPGSDSQHIRLSGPIEHDSIVNGYGLRAVIWTQGCFIHCKGCQNQETWDPEGGVLVDVEDIKEELRQLKGQTGLTFCGGEPSIQAAACIEIAKFAKEELGWNVWSFSGYT
;
A
#
# COMPACT_ATOMS: atom_id res chain seq x y z
N MET A 1 -6.28 -20.04 -13.41
CA MET A 1 -6.19 -20.71 -12.10
C MET A 1 -5.56 -19.73 -11.14
N THR A 2 -6.35 -18.84 -10.55
CA THR A 2 -5.87 -17.97 -9.47
C THR A 2 -6.00 -18.79 -8.19
N THR A 3 -4.88 -19.24 -7.64
CA THR A 3 -4.86 -19.67 -6.24
C THR A 3 -5.29 -18.45 -5.41
N ASP A 4 -6.36 -18.58 -4.63
CA ASP A 4 -6.81 -17.52 -3.72
C ASP A 4 -5.69 -17.22 -2.72
N PHE A 5 -4.90 -16.18 -3.01
CA PHE A 5 -3.87 -15.70 -2.10
C PHE A 5 -4.57 -15.17 -0.86
N LYS A 6 -4.47 -15.91 0.24
CA LYS A 6 -4.96 -15.46 1.54
C LYS A 6 -3.91 -14.58 2.19
N SER A 7 -4.24 -13.31 2.42
CA SER A 7 -3.35 -12.40 3.13
C SER A 7 -3.07 -12.93 4.54
N PRO A 8 -1.81 -12.92 5.01
CA PRO A 8 -1.48 -13.14 6.42
C PRO A 8 -1.80 -11.93 7.32
N VAL A 9 -2.29 -10.81 6.75
CA VAL A 9 -2.72 -9.62 7.51
C VAL A 9 -4.22 -9.73 7.80
N PRO A 10 -4.65 -9.82 9.07
CA PRO A 10 -6.06 -10.02 9.42
C PRO A 10 -6.99 -8.96 8.85
N GLY A 11 -8.01 -9.44 8.13
CA GLY A 11 -9.02 -8.62 7.47
C GLY A 11 -8.62 -8.14 6.08
N SER A 12 -7.36 -8.28 5.65
CA SER A 12 -6.96 -7.87 4.31
C SER A 12 -7.40 -8.87 3.24
N ASP A 13 -8.03 -8.37 2.19
CA ASP A 13 -8.46 -9.11 1.00
C ASP A 13 -8.47 -8.16 -0.21
N SER A 14 -9.26 -8.43 -1.25
CA SER A 14 -9.36 -7.54 -2.42
C SER A 14 -10.23 -6.29 -2.18
N GLN A 15 -10.94 -6.22 -1.07
CA GLN A 15 -11.86 -5.12 -0.71
C GLN A 15 -11.34 -4.33 0.49
N HIS A 16 -10.46 -4.91 1.31
CA HIS A 16 -9.91 -4.24 2.48
C HIS A 16 -8.38 -4.33 2.53
N ILE A 17 -7.76 -3.25 2.99
CA ILE A 17 -6.34 -3.16 3.26
C ILE A 17 -6.13 -2.59 4.66
N ARG A 18 -5.09 -3.06 5.34
CA ARG A 18 -4.67 -2.54 6.63
C ARG A 18 -3.53 -1.56 6.46
N LEU A 19 -3.74 -0.32 6.88
CA LEU A 19 -2.79 0.78 6.77
C LEU A 19 -2.14 1.07 8.12
N SER A 20 -0.83 1.38 8.12
CA SER A 20 -0.10 1.81 9.32
C SER A 20 -0.19 3.32 9.57
N GLY A 21 -0.69 4.07 8.59
CA GLY A 21 -0.85 5.53 8.64
C GLY A 21 -1.76 6.05 7.53
N PRO A 22 -2.08 7.36 7.53
CA PRO A 22 -2.87 7.99 6.47
C PRO A 22 -2.14 7.94 5.12
N ILE A 23 -2.87 8.13 4.03
CA ILE A 23 -2.25 8.28 2.70
C ILE A 23 -1.42 9.56 2.71
N GLU A 24 -0.15 9.48 2.33
CA GLU A 24 0.69 10.66 2.17
C GLU A 24 0.43 11.28 0.81
N HIS A 25 0.07 12.56 0.79
CA HIS A 25 -0.12 13.36 -0.42
C HIS A 25 1.15 14.19 -0.62
N ASP A 26 1.74 14.20 -1.81
CA ASP A 26 2.94 15.02 -2.16
C ASP A 26 4.32 14.49 -1.77
N SER A 27 4.50 13.17 -1.77
CA SER A 27 5.82 12.58 -1.53
C SER A 27 6.78 12.79 -2.70
N ILE A 28 7.99 13.28 -2.41
CA ILE A 28 9.10 13.41 -3.37
C ILE A 28 10.29 12.49 -3.06
N VAL A 29 10.19 11.70 -1.99
CA VAL A 29 11.27 10.81 -1.51
C VAL A 29 10.95 9.31 -1.65
N ASN A 30 9.70 8.97 -2.00
CA ASN A 30 9.22 7.59 -2.11
C ASN A 30 9.09 7.13 -3.58
N GLY A 31 10.00 7.55 -4.45
CA GLY A 31 10.03 7.22 -5.87
C GLY A 31 10.07 8.47 -6.76
N TYR A 32 10.16 8.28 -8.08
CA TYR A 32 10.25 9.40 -9.02
C TYR A 32 8.93 10.15 -9.17
N GLY A 33 9.02 11.47 -9.29
CA GLY A 33 7.87 12.38 -9.44
C GLY A 33 7.21 12.74 -8.11
N LEU A 34 6.10 13.46 -8.18
CA LEU A 34 5.23 13.74 -7.03
C LEU A 34 4.28 12.55 -6.84
N ARG A 35 4.21 11.98 -5.64
CA ARG A 35 3.56 10.68 -5.40
C ARG A 35 2.58 10.70 -4.24
N ALA A 36 1.54 9.90 -4.36
CA ALA A 36 0.78 9.43 -3.20
C ALA A 36 1.48 8.19 -2.61
N VAL A 37 1.47 8.03 -1.27
CA VAL A 37 2.06 6.85 -0.61
C VAL A 37 1.02 6.15 0.25
N ILE A 38 0.89 4.84 0.04
CA ILE A 38 0.11 3.94 0.88
C ILE A 38 1.07 3.20 1.81
N TRP A 39 0.88 3.39 3.10
CA TRP A 39 1.67 2.79 4.16
C TRP A 39 0.99 1.51 4.65
N THR A 40 1.45 0.36 4.15
CA THR A 40 0.88 -0.96 4.49
C THR A 40 1.29 -1.40 5.89
N GLN A 41 0.37 -2.02 6.63
CA GLN A 41 0.64 -2.68 7.92
C GLN A 41 1.05 -4.15 7.71
N GLY A 42 1.90 -4.65 8.61
CA GLY A 42 2.35 -6.03 8.67
C GLY A 42 3.68 -6.23 7.94
N CYS A 43 4.67 -6.82 8.62
CA CYS A 43 5.93 -7.24 8.01
C CYS A 43 6.59 -8.33 8.85
N PHE A 44 6.84 -9.50 8.26
CA PHE A 44 7.46 -10.64 8.97
C PHE A 44 8.99 -10.70 8.85
N ILE A 45 9.61 -9.75 8.14
CA ILE A 45 11.06 -9.77 7.88
C ILE A 45 11.85 -9.29 9.11
N HIS A 46 11.31 -8.31 9.84
CA HIS A 46 11.93 -7.73 11.05
C HIS A 46 13.41 -7.35 10.86
N CYS A 47 13.71 -6.63 9.76
CA CYS A 47 15.07 -6.25 9.41
C CYS A 47 15.80 -5.54 10.56
N LYS A 48 17.08 -5.84 10.74
CA LYS A 48 17.95 -5.09 11.67
C LYS A 48 18.01 -3.62 11.25
N GLY A 49 17.62 -2.72 12.16
CA GLY A 49 17.61 -1.28 11.88
C GLY A 49 16.41 -0.82 11.04
N CYS A 50 15.32 -1.60 10.99
CA CYS A 50 14.07 -1.18 10.37
C CYS A 50 13.63 0.19 10.93
N GLN A 51 13.29 1.12 10.04
CA GLN A 51 12.82 2.46 10.39
C GLN A 51 11.35 2.46 10.82
N ASN A 52 10.59 1.45 10.39
CA ASN A 52 9.13 1.36 10.57
C ASN A 52 8.75 0.12 11.40
N GLN A 53 9.37 -0.07 12.58
CA GLN A 53 9.16 -1.26 13.42
C GLN A 53 7.70 -1.39 13.91
N GLU A 54 7.01 -0.27 14.04
CA GLU A 54 5.59 -0.18 14.34
C GLU A 54 4.69 -0.85 13.30
N THR A 55 5.21 -1.08 12.08
CA THR A 55 4.48 -1.76 11.01
C THR A 55 4.56 -3.29 11.10
N TRP A 56 5.34 -3.86 12.03
CA TRP A 56 5.58 -5.31 12.07
C TRP A 56 4.34 -6.12 12.43
N ASP A 57 3.57 -5.67 13.42
CA ASP A 57 2.39 -6.37 13.92
C ASP A 57 1.29 -6.42 12.82
N PRO A 58 0.93 -7.59 12.27
CA PRO A 58 -0.10 -7.68 11.25
C PRO A 58 -1.50 -7.30 11.77
N GLU A 59 -1.74 -7.30 13.08
CA GLU A 59 -3.01 -6.89 13.69
C GLU A 59 -3.07 -5.38 14.02
N GLY A 60 -1.95 -4.66 13.88
CA GLY A 60 -1.86 -3.22 14.12
C GLY A 60 -2.62 -2.37 13.10
N GLY A 61 -2.34 -1.06 13.08
CA GLY A 61 -2.89 -0.15 12.08
C GLY A 61 -4.42 -0.10 12.03
N VAL A 62 -4.97 0.25 10.86
CA VAL A 62 -6.41 0.41 10.63
C VAL A 62 -6.83 -0.35 9.39
N LEU A 63 -7.91 -1.12 9.47
CA LEU A 63 -8.53 -1.76 8.30
C LEU A 63 -9.40 -0.74 7.56
N VAL A 64 -9.15 -0.57 6.27
CA VAL A 64 -9.77 0.45 5.42
C VAL A 64 -10.34 -0.21 4.17
N ASP A 65 -11.47 0.30 3.67
CA ASP A 65 -12.06 -0.11 2.40
C ASP A 65 -11.19 0.36 1.22
N VAL A 66 -10.96 -0.51 0.26
CA VAL A 66 -10.21 -0.20 -0.96
C VAL A 66 -10.90 0.90 -1.77
N GLU A 67 -12.23 0.98 -1.77
CA GLU A 67 -12.97 2.05 -2.46
C GLU A 67 -12.78 3.41 -1.80
N ASP A 68 -12.68 3.47 -0.46
CA ASP A 68 -12.38 4.72 0.25
C ASP A 68 -11.01 5.26 -0.16
N ILE A 69 -10.02 4.37 -0.30
CA ILE A 69 -8.68 4.73 -0.79
C ILE A 69 -8.75 5.24 -2.22
N LYS A 70 -9.46 4.56 -3.12
CA LYS A 70 -9.59 5.00 -4.51
C LYS A 70 -10.23 6.38 -4.61
N GLU A 71 -11.24 6.66 -3.79
CA GLU A 71 -11.89 7.96 -3.76
C GLU A 71 -10.94 9.04 -3.23
N GLU A 72 -10.19 8.77 -2.16
CA GLU A 72 -9.18 9.71 -1.67
C GLU A 72 -8.11 10.02 -2.73
N LEU A 73 -7.58 8.99 -3.41
CA LEU A 73 -6.61 9.16 -4.49
C LEU A 73 -7.17 9.99 -5.67
N ARG A 74 -8.46 9.84 -6.00
CA ARG A 74 -9.12 10.60 -7.07
C ARG A 74 -9.17 12.10 -6.78
N GLN A 75 -9.27 12.48 -5.51
CA GLN A 75 -9.33 13.87 -5.10
C GLN A 75 -7.97 14.58 -5.22
N LEU A 76 -6.87 13.84 -5.20
CA LEU A 76 -5.53 14.42 -5.31
C LEU A 76 -5.29 15.04 -6.70
N LYS A 77 -4.42 16.05 -6.72
CA LYS A 77 -4.06 16.82 -7.92
C LYS A 77 -2.55 17.03 -7.97
N GLY A 78 -1.95 16.78 -9.13
CA GLY A 78 -0.53 17.02 -9.39
C GLY A 78 0.38 15.80 -9.21
N GLN A 79 -0.09 14.74 -8.55
CA GLN A 79 0.66 13.49 -8.43
C GLN A 79 0.73 12.79 -9.78
N THR A 80 1.82 12.05 -9.97
CA THR A 80 2.15 11.30 -11.19
C THR A 80 2.31 9.80 -10.92
N GLY A 81 2.18 9.41 -9.66
CA GLY A 81 2.49 8.06 -9.22
C GLY A 81 1.92 7.70 -7.85
N LEU A 82 1.73 6.40 -7.65
CA LEU A 82 1.40 5.78 -6.38
C LEU A 82 2.57 4.92 -5.90
N THR A 83 2.94 5.00 -4.62
CA THR A 83 3.91 4.11 -4.00
C THR A 83 3.26 3.29 -2.90
N PHE A 84 3.50 1.98 -2.90
CA PHE A 84 3.28 1.14 -1.73
C PHE A 84 4.57 1.07 -0.90
N CYS A 85 4.46 1.38 0.39
CA CYS A 85 5.53 1.38 1.38
C CYS A 85 5.00 0.83 2.72
N GLY A 86 5.71 1.06 3.83
CA GLY A 86 5.32 0.65 5.18
C GLY A 86 6.01 -0.62 5.64
N GLY A 87 5.22 -1.61 6.01
CA GLY A 87 5.66 -2.96 6.33
C GLY A 87 6.08 -3.72 5.06
N GLU A 88 5.26 -4.67 4.62
CA GLU A 88 5.50 -5.40 3.38
C GLU A 88 4.26 -5.39 2.48
N PRO A 89 4.25 -4.60 1.39
CA PRO A 89 3.08 -4.51 0.52
C PRO A 89 2.62 -5.84 -0.07
N SER A 90 3.55 -6.76 -0.35
CA SER A 90 3.21 -8.03 -1.02
C SER A 90 2.45 -9.01 -0.12
N ILE A 91 2.45 -8.83 1.21
CA ILE A 91 1.59 -9.64 2.08
C ILE A 91 0.13 -9.18 2.07
N GLN A 92 -0.18 -8.02 1.48
CA GLN A 92 -1.55 -7.54 1.23
C GLN A 92 -1.84 -7.42 -0.28
N ALA A 93 -1.26 -8.32 -1.08
CA ALA A 93 -1.23 -8.21 -2.54
C ALA A 93 -2.60 -8.03 -3.22
N ALA A 94 -3.66 -8.68 -2.71
CA ALA A 94 -5.00 -8.59 -3.30
C ALA A 94 -5.52 -7.14 -3.35
N ALA A 95 -5.51 -6.43 -2.23
CA ALA A 95 -5.87 -5.02 -2.18
C ALA A 95 -4.90 -4.13 -2.97
N CYS A 96 -3.59 -4.36 -2.82
CA CYS A 96 -2.56 -3.60 -3.54
C CYS A 96 -2.76 -3.67 -5.06
N ILE A 97 -3.16 -4.82 -5.60
CA ILE A 97 -3.47 -5.01 -7.03
C ILE A 97 -4.67 -4.16 -7.45
N GLU A 98 -5.76 -4.16 -6.67
CA GLU A 98 -6.96 -3.39 -7.00
C GLU A 98 -6.71 -1.89 -6.97
N ILE A 99 -5.92 -1.42 -6.01
CA ILE A 99 -5.50 -0.01 -5.93
C ILE A 99 -4.52 0.33 -7.06
N ALA A 100 -3.58 -0.56 -7.40
CA ALA A 100 -2.61 -0.35 -8.47
C ALA A 100 -3.28 -0.26 -9.86
N LYS A 101 -4.27 -1.13 -10.14
CA LYS A 101 -5.09 -1.05 -11.35
C LYS A 101 -5.79 0.29 -11.45
N PHE A 102 -6.46 0.70 -10.36
CA PHE A 102 -7.13 1.99 -10.31
C PHE A 102 -6.17 3.16 -10.59
N ALA A 103 -5.02 3.21 -9.91
CA ALA A 103 -4.03 4.26 -10.12
C ALA A 103 -3.57 4.33 -11.60
N LYS A 104 -3.39 3.17 -12.24
CA LYS A 104 -2.93 3.10 -13.63
C LYS A 104 -4.03 3.43 -14.64
N GLU A 105 -5.21 2.87 -14.46
CA GLU A 105 -6.30 2.90 -15.44
C GLU A 105 -7.13 4.18 -15.33
N GLU A 106 -7.39 4.64 -14.10
CA GLU A 106 -8.28 5.78 -13.84
C GLU A 106 -7.52 7.10 -13.64
N LEU A 107 -6.33 7.04 -13.01
CA LEU A 107 -5.54 8.25 -12.71
C LEU A 107 -4.38 8.48 -13.71
N GLY A 108 -4.05 7.47 -14.52
CA GLY A 108 -2.89 7.52 -15.43
C GLY A 108 -1.55 7.58 -14.69
N TRP A 109 -1.52 7.17 -13.42
CA TRP A 109 -0.33 7.19 -12.59
C TRP A 109 0.51 5.92 -12.77
N ASN A 110 1.83 6.04 -12.64
CA ASN A 110 2.68 4.86 -12.52
C ASN A 110 2.67 4.32 -11.08
N VAL A 111 3.05 3.05 -10.90
CA VAL A 111 3.02 2.38 -9.61
C VAL A 111 4.43 1.95 -9.21
N TRP A 112 4.79 2.18 -7.95
CA TRP A 112 6.02 1.72 -7.32
C TRP A 112 5.67 0.89 -6.08
N SER A 113 6.48 -0.13 -5.77
CA SER A 113 6.36 -0.87 -4.51
C SER A 113 7.76 -1.11 -3.94
N PHE A 114 7.97 -0.71 -2.69
CA PHE A 114 9.16 -1.12 -1.94
C PHE A 114 8.85 -2.45 -1.24
N SER A 115 9.69 -3.45 -1.46
CA SER A 115 9.55 -4.78 -0.86
C SER A 115 10.89 -5.23 -0.30
N GLY A 116 10.86 -5.93 0.84
CA GLY A 116 12.02 -6.57 1.42
C GLY A 116 12.30 -7.97 0.85
N TYR A 117 11.45 -8.47 -0.05
CA TYR A 117 11.71 -9.72 -0.77
C TYR A 117 12.65 -9.49 -1.97
N THR A 118 13.65 -10.35 -2.14
CA THR A 118 14.71 -10.27 -3.16
C THR A 118 14.80 -11.53 -4.01
#